data_AF-A0A840NZL6-F1
#
_entry.id   AF-A0A840NZL6-F1
#
_cell.length_a   1.000
_cell.length_b   1.000
_cell.length_c   1.000
_cell.angle_alpha   90.00
_cell.angle_beta   90.00
_cell.angle_gamma   90.00
#
_symmetry.space_group_name_H-M   'P 1'
#
loop_
_entity.id
_entity.type
_entity.pdbx_description
1 polymer ?
#
loop_
_entity_poly.entity_id
_entity_poly.type
_entity_poly.pdbx_seq_one_letter_code
_entity_poly.pdbx_strand_id
1 'polypeptide(L)'
;MNHREGEDDAKKPRLFMALPGRVEDQRPAFHRHVAALLRLIGEEVPAETPANSFEWEHAARAAVSQGLSAAGEAPEAVFDALILAAVYDPNPSFNRRFVEPAVAYFGRRRVQAALVEVLRGGTNSEKAGAARAWYWAQPSLRYRGAADFAARKATEESQREYDALEDLRMRWREAALREFVANEDLDLRRCILPGLDLDPSRYPPELRDLVSAAVHIARTHPDEYIRHRVEHQV
;
A
#
# COMPACT_ATOMS: atom_id res chain seq x y z
N MET A 1 34.42 38.52 1.33
CA MET A 1 34.27 37.79 2.61
C MET A 1 32.95 37.03 2.49
N ASN A 2 33.06 35.77 2.07
CA ASN A 2 31.94 34.87 1.76
C ASN A 2 31.85 33.81 2.87
N HIS A 3 30.64 33.58 3.38
CA HIS A 3 30.04 32.32 3.89
C HIS A 3 28.87 32.71 4.82
N ARG A 4 27.61 32.37 4.48
CA ARG A 4 26.91 31.07 4.67
C ARG A 4 26.75 30.75 6.16
N GLU A 5 25.66 30.25 6.70
CA GLU A 5 24.49 29.52 6.19
C GLU A 5 23.49 29.51 7.38
N GLY A 6 22.20 29.52 7.09
CA GLY A 6 21.14 29.39 8.09
C GLY A 6 19.86 28.98 7.39
N GLU A 7 19.94 27.94 6.57
CA GLU A 7 18.83 27.42 5.79
C GLU A 7 18.22 26.23 6.53
N ASP A 8 17.19 26.56 7.32
CA ASP A 8 15.90 25.87 7.41
C ASP A 8 15.91 24.34 7.21
N ASP A 9 16.04 23.60 8.31
CA ASP A 9 15.88 22.14 8.36
C ASP A 9 14.39 21.77 8.49
N ALA A 10 13.59 22.29 7.54
CA ALA A 10 12.22 21.86 7.35
C ALA A 10 12.24 20.41 6.83
N LYS A 11 12.07 19.44 7.75
CA LYS A 11 11.90 18.00 7.47
C LYS A 11 11.24 17.78 6.11
N LYS A 12 12.04 17.43 5.11
CA LYS A 12 11.62 17.23 3.72
C LYS A 12 10.40 16.29 3.69
N PRO A 13 9.36 16.59 2.88
CA PRO A 13 8.28 15.64 2.66
C PRO A 13 8.89 14.32 2.21
N ARG A 14 8.50 13.21 2.85
CA ARG A 14 9.01 11.85 2.56
C ARG A 14 9.06 11.67 1.05
N LEU A 15 10.26 11.65 0.47
CA LEU A 15 10.45 11.56 -0.97
C LEU A 15 9.84 10.23 -1.42
N PHE A 16 8.82 10.31 -2.26
CA PHE A 16 8.10 9.18 -2.82
C PHE A 16 9.06 8.36 -3.69
N MET A 17 9.52 7.22 -3.19
CA MET A 17 10.17 6.21 -4.02
C MET A 17 9.11 5.19 -4.44
N ALA A 18 9.06 4.87 -5.74
CA ALA A 18 8.23 3.78 -6.24
C ALA A 18 8.55 2.50 -5.45
N LEU A 19 7.52 1.75 -5.04
CA LEU A 19 7.72 0.45 -4.42
C LEU A 19 8.38 -0.49 -5.45
N PRO A 20 9.37 -1.29 -5.05
CA PRO A 20 10.05 -2.17 -5.98
C PRO A 20 9.10 -3.22 -6.57
N GLY A 21 9.40 -3.63 -7.80
CA GLY A 21 8.71 -4.72 -8.49
C GLY A 21 8.86 -6.05 -7.76
N ARG A 22 7.97 -6.99 -8.06
CA ARG A 22 7.93 -8.31 -7.42
C ARG A 22 9.17 -9.15 -7.74
N VAL A 23 9.58 -9.98 -6.78
CA VAL A 23 10.64 -11.00 -6.98
C VAL A 23 10.07 -12.27 -7.62
N GLU A 24 8.81 -12.60 -7.34
CA GLU A 24 8.10 -13.75 -7.93
C GLU A 24 7.08 -13.32 -8.98
N ASP A 25 6.93 -14.14 -10.03
CA ASP A 25 5.91 -13.94 -11.05
C ASP A 25 4.52 -14.39 -10.55
N GLN A 26 3.77 -13.43 -10.03
CA GLN A 26 2.40 -13.63 -9.54
C GLN A 26 1.33 -13.35 -10.61
N ARG A 27 1.73 -13.14 -11.88
CA ARG A 27 0.79 -12.83 -12.98
C ARG A 27 -0.28 -13.90 -13.18
N PRO A 28 0.00 -15.22 -13.11
CA PRO A 28 -1.06 -16.22 -13.27
C PRO A 28 -2.13 -16.14 -12.19
N ALA A 29 -1.75 -15.81 -10.94
CA ALA A 29 -2.72 -15.60 -9.87
C ALA A 29 -3.52 -14.32 -10.10
N PHE A 30 -2.85 -13.23 -10.47
CA PHE A 30 -3.50 -11.97 -10.84
C PHE A 30 -4.53 -12.15 -11.95
N HIS A 31 -4.17 -12.80 -13.06
CA HIS A 31 -5.06 -13.03 -14.19
C HIS A 31 -6.30 -13.81 -13.79
N ARG A 32 -6.15 -14.87 -12.98
CA ARG A 32 -7.29 -15.63 -12.43
C ARG A 32 -8.23 -14.75 -11.61
N HIS A 33 -7.69 -13.93 -10.70
CA HIS A 33 -8.51 -13.08 -9.84
C HIS A 33 -9.24 -11.98 -10.63
N VAL A 34 -8.57 -11.35 -11.59
CA VAL A 34 -9.20 -10.33 -12.44
C VAL A 34 -10.24 -10.94 -13.37
N ALA A 35 -9.99 -12.11 -13.95
CA ALA A 35 -11.00 -12.80 -14.76
C ALA A 35 -12.23 -13.21 -13.94
N ALA A 36 -12.05 -13.62 -12.68
CA ALA A 36 -13.16 -13.88 -11.77
C ALA A 36 -13.95 -12.60 -11.46
N LEU A 37 -13.26 -11.49 -11.19
CA LEU A 37 -13.87 -10.18 -10.96
C LEU A 37 -14.68 -9.71 -12.17
N LEU A 38 -14.13 -9.78 -13.38
CA LEU A 38 -14.83 -9.40 -14.62
C LEU A 38 -16.13 -10.18 -14.80
N ARG A 39 -16.11 -11.51 -14.58
CA ARG A 39 -17.32 -12.34 -14.63
C ARG A 39 -18.36 -11.94 -13.58
N LEU A 40 -17.93 -11.57 -12.37
CA LEU A 40 -18.84 -11.13 -11.29
C LEU A 40 -19.55 -9.81 -11.63
N ILE A 41 -18.89 -8.92 -12.36
CA ILE A 41 -19.46 -7.63 -12.78
C ILE A 41 -20.13 -7.70 -14.17
N GLY A 42 -20.23 -8.89 -14.77
CA GLY A 42 -20.88 -9.10 -16.06
C GLY A 42 -20.08 -8.64 -17.28
N GLU A 43 -18.77 -8.40 -17.11
CA GLU A 43 -17.88 -7.96 -18.18
C GLU A 43 -17.21 -9.14 -18.89
N GLU A 44 -16.91 -8.96 -20.18
CA GLU A 44 -16.18 -9.94 -20.97
C GLU A 44 -14.71 -10.01 -20.53
N VAL A 45 -14.18 -11.22 -20.42
CA VAL A 45 -12.76 -11.43 -20.09
C VAL A 45 -11.94 -11.29 -21.38
N PRO A 46 -10.97 -10.35 -21.46
CA PRO A 46 -10.14 -10.20 -22.64
C PRO A 46 -9.40 -11.51 -22.99
N ALA A 47 -9.17 -11.75 -24.28
CA ALA A 47 -8.43 -12.92 -24.73
C ALA A 47 -6.94 -12.84 -24.33
N GLU A 48 -6.48 -13.83 -23.56
CA GLU A 48 -5.10 -13.92 -23.08
C GLU A 48 -4.25 -14.82 -24.00
N THR A 49 -3.05 -14.36 -24.32
CA THR A 49 -2.00 -15.14 -24.96
C THR A 49 -0.65 -14.86 -24.28
N PRO A 50 0.32 -15.79 -24.33
CA PRO A 50 1.65 -15.52 -23.76
C PRO A 50 2.33 -14.27 -24.33
N ALA A 51 2.03 -13.91 -25.58
CA ALA A 51 2.61 -12.77 -26.27
C ALA A 51 2.03 -11.40 -25.85
N ASN A 52 0.85 -11.36 -25.23
CA ASN A 52 0.12 -10.12 -24.94
C ASN A 52 -0.18 -9.89 -23.45
N SER A 53 0.51 -10.58 -22.53
CA SER A 53 0.22 -10.48 -21.09
C SER A 53 0.13 -9.03 -20.58
N PHE A 54 1.03 -8.13 -20.97
CA PHE A 54 0.96 -6.73 -20.52
C PHE A 54 -0.25 -5.97 -21.07
N GLU A 55 -0.58 -6.18 -22.34
CA GLU A 55 -1.75 -5.58 -22.99
C GLU A 55 -3.04 -6.12 -22.36
N TRP A 56 -3.08 -7.43 -22.10
CA TRP A 56 -4.17 -8.09 -21.40
C TRP A 56 -4.40 -7.46 -20.02
N GLU A 57 -3.34 -7.30 -19.22
CA GLU A 57 -3.47 -6.72 -17.88
C GLU A 57 -3.95 -5.26 -17.92
N HIS A 58 -3.53 -4.48 -18.93
CA HIS A 58 -4.01 -3.12 -19.11
C HIS A 58 -5.50 -3.09 -19.48
N ALA A 59 -5.89 -3.90 -20.47
CA ALA A 59 -7.28 -4.03 -20.92
C ALA A 59 -8.19 -4.53 -19.79
N ALA A 60 -7.76 -5.52 -19.02
CA ALA A 60 -8.53 -6.09 -17.93
C ALA A 60 -8.77 -5.07 -16.79
N ARG A 61 -7.74 -4.29 -16.40
CA ARG A 61 -7.91 -3.19 -15.43
C ARG A 61 -8.89 -2.11 -15.94
N ALA A 62 -8.84 -1.80 -17.25
CA ALA A 62 -9.75 -0.86 -17.86
C ALA A 62 -11.20 -1.36 -17.87
N ALA A 63 -11.42 -2.62 -18.26
CA ALA A 63 -12.73 -3.28 -18.25
C ALA A 63 -13.33 -3.32 -16.84
N VAL A 64 -12.54 -3.66 -15.82
CA VAL A 64 -13.01 -3.59 -14.41
C VAL A 64 -13.45 -2.17 -14.03
N SER A 65 -12.66 -1.16 -14.39
CA SER A 65 -13.00 0.24 -14.07
C SER A 65 -14.30 0.68 -14.76
N GLN A 66 -14.50 0.27 -16.00
CA GLN A 66 -15.70 0.56 -16.79
C GLN A 66 -16.93 -0.15 -16.23
N GLY A 67 -16.87 -1.47 -16.04
CA GLY A 67 -17.99 -2.26 -15.54
C GLY A 67 -18.44 -1.85 -14.14
N LEU A 68 -17.50 -1.55 -13.25
CA LEU A 68 -17.83 -1.02 -11.92
C LEU A 68 -18.49 0.36 -11.99
N SER A 69 -18.08 1.23 -12.92
CA SER A 69 -18.70 2.55 -13.07
C SER A 69 -20.13 2.45 -13.63
N ALA A 70 -20.43 1.42 -14.42
CA ALA A 70 -21.76 1.18 -14.99
C ALA A 70 -22.75 0.55 -14.00
N ALA A 71 -22.28 -0.24 -13.02
CA ALA A 71 -23.13 -1.04 -12.14
C ALA A 71 -23.96 -0.24 -11.12
N GLY A 72 -23.57 1.00 -10.77
CA GLY A 72 -24.24 1.87 -9.79
C GLY A 72 -24.14 1.39 -8.33
N GLU A 73 -24.36 0.11 -8.07
CA GLU A 73 -24.11 -0.60 -6.82
C GLU A 73 -23.28 -1.86 -7.10
N ALA A 74 -22.38 -2.22 -6.19
CA ALA A 74 -21.54 -3.41 -6.33
C ALA A 74 -22.08 -4.55 -5.44
N PRO A 75 -22.32 -5.77 -5.98
CA PRO A 75 -22.64 -6.93 -5.18
C PRO A 75 -21.59 -7.21 -4.10
N GLU A 76 -22.01 -7.75 -2.96
CA GLU A 76 -21.12 -8.07 -1.84
C GLU A 76 -19.92 -8.96 -2.25
N ALA A 77 -20.15 -9.91 -3.17
CA ALA A 77 -19.11 -10.79 -3.71
C ALA A 77 -18.00 -10.05 -4.49
N VAL A 78 -18.24 -8.82 -4.94
CA VAL A 78 -17.25 -7.98 -5.62
C VAL A 78 -16.19 -7.47 -4.65
N PHE A 79 -16.52 -7.33 -3.35
CA PHE A 79 -15.56 -6.83 -2.36
C PHE A 79 -14.30 -7.72 -2.30
N ASP A 80 -14.48 -9.02 -2.04
CA ASP A 80 -13.35 -9.95 -1.91
C ASP A 80 -12.57 -10.07 -3.22
N ALA A 81 -13.27 -10.05 -4.36
CA ALA A 81 -12.65 -10.07 -5.68
C ALA A 81 -11.77 -8.84 -5.95
N LEU A 82 -12.19 -7.65 -5.51
CA LEU A 82 -11.39 -6.42 -5.60
C LEU A 82 -10.17 -6.46 -4.70
N ILE A 83 -10.30 -6.95 -3.46
CA ILE A 83 -9.16 -7.08 -2.54
C ILE A 83 -8.12 -8.05 -3.11
N LEU A 84 -8.56 -9.22 -3.61
CA LEU A 84 -7.66 -10.20 -4.21
C LEU A 84 -6.99 -9.64 -5.47
N ALA A 85 -7.73 -8.98 -6.36
CA ALA A 85 -7.14 -8.34 -7.55
C ALA A 85 -6.09 -7.28 -7.18
N ALA A 86 -6.35 -6.46 -6.15
CA ALA A 86 -5.39 -5.48 -5.65
C ALA A 86 -4.12 -6.12 -5.05
N VAL A 87 -4.29 -7.19 -4.26
CA VAL A 87 -3.20 -7.90 -3.60
C VAL A 87 -2.32 -8.63 -4.61
N TYR A 88 -2.89 -9.22 -5.65
CA TYR A 88 -2.13 -9.99 -6.63
C TYR A 88 -1.59 -9.17 -7.81
N ASP A 89 -2.00 -7.91 -7.98
CA ASP A 89 -1.54 -7.06 -9.09
C ASP A 89 0.00 -6.98 -9.16
N PRO A 90 0.64 -7.35 -10.29
CA PRO A 90 2.09 -7.30 -10.44
C PRO A 90 2.66 -5.87 -10.37
N ASN A 91 1.83 -4.86 -10.62
CA ASN A 91 2.24 -3.47 -10.67
C ASN A 91 1.71 -2.67 -9.46
N PRO A 92 2.58 -2.25 -8.53
CA PRO A 92 2.19 -1.53 -7.31
C PRO A 92 1.55 -0.16 -7.58
N SER A 93 1.77 0.43 -8.76
CA SER A 93 1.17 1.70 -9.16
C SER A 93 -0.23 1.54 -9.76
N PHE A 94 -0.57 0.35 -10.26
CA PHE A 94 -1.85 0.08 -10.93
C PHE A 94 -2.84 -0.68 -10.08
N ASN A 95 -2.42 -1.30 -8.97
CA ASN A 95 -3.35 -1.92 -8.02
C ASN A 95 -4.41 -0.95 -7.46
N ARG A 96 -4.15 0.36 -7.49
CA ARG A 96 -5.13 1.42 -7.18
C ARG A 96 -6.43 1.31 -7.99
N ARG A 97 -6.37 0.76 -9.21
CA ARG A 97 -7.54 0.50 -10.06
C ARG A 97 -8.53 -0.48 -9.43
N PHE A 98 -8.11 -1.23 -8.42
CA PHE A 98 -8.96 -2.11 -7.62
C PHE A 98 -9.22 -1.54 -6.22
N VAL A 99 -8.21 -0.92 -5.59
CA VAL A 99 -8.33 -0.34 -4.23
C VAL A 99 -9.30 0.84 -4.20
N GLU A 100 -9.20 1.77 -5.16
CA GLU A 100 -10.03 2.98 -5.17
C GLU A 100 -11.53 2.64 -5.34
N PRO A 101 -11.93 1.74 -6.29
CA PRO A 101 -13.31 1.26 -6.34
C PRO A 101 -13.75 0.52 -5.07
N ALA A 102 -12.89 -0.31 -4.47
CA ALA A 102 -13.22 -1.01 -3.23
C ALA A 102 -13.53 -0.03 -2.10
N VAL A 103 -12.75 1.05 -2.00
CA VAL A 103 -12.97 2.12 -1.01
C VAL A 103 -14.26 2.87 -1.31
N ALA A 104 -14.55 3.16 -2.59
CA ALA A 104 -15.73 3.90 -3.01
C ALA A 104 -17.03 3.13 -2.71
N TYR A 105 -17.06 1.82 -3.03
CA TYR A 105 -18.26 0.99 -2.86
C TYR A 105 -18.45 0.46 -1.44
N PHE A 106 -17.37 0.05 -0.77
CA PHE A 106 -17.46 -0.72 0.48
C PHE A 106 -16.90 0.01 1.69
N GLY A 107 -16.37 1.22 1.49
CA GLY A 107 -15.84 2.08 2.54
C GLY A 107 -14.41 1.73 2.94
N ARG A 108 -13.65 2.79 3.21
CA ARG A 108 -12.21 2.71 3.52
C ARG A 108 -11.87 1.83 4.72
N ARG A 109 -12.65 1.94 5.79
CA ARG A 109 -12.46 1.15 7.01
C ARG A 109 -12.48 -0.35 6.73
N ARG A 110 -13.42 -0.81 5.91
CA ARG A 110 -13.58 -2.21 5.56
C ARG A 110 -12.41 -2.71 4.71
N VAL A 111 -12.01 -1.94 3.71
CA VAL A 111 -10.82 -2.23 2.88
C VAL A 111 -9.56 -2.33 3.73
N GLN A 112 -9.32 -1.35 4.60
CA GLN A 112 -8.14 -1.37 5.48
C GLN A 112 -8.15 -2.56 6.44
N ALA A 113 -9.30 -2.91 7.02
CA ALA A 113 -9.42 -4.08 7.88
C ALA A 113 -9.07 -5.38 7.12
N ALA A 114 -9.58 -5.55 5.89
CA ALA A 114 -9.25 -6.71 5.06
C ALA A 114 -7.75 -6.80 4.74
N LEU A 115 -7.10 -5.67 4.41
CA LEU A 115 -5.66 -5.65 4.15
C LEU A 115 -4.82 -5.97 5.40
N VAL A 116 -5.25 -5.55 6.59
CA VAL A 116 -4.60 -5.95 7.86
C VAL A 116 -4.66 -7.47 8.04
N GLU A 117 -5.80 -8.10 7.74
CA GLU A 117 -5.93 -9.55 7.85
C GLU A 117 -5.08 -10.30 6.82
N VAL A 118 -4.99 -9.80 5.57
CA VAL A 118 -4.07 -10.34 4.57
C VAL A 118 -2.61 -10.23 5.04
N LEU A 119 -2.21 -9.10 5.62
CA LEU A 119 -0.85 -8.92 6.16
C LEU A 119 -0.54 -9.89 7.29
N ARG A 120 -1.53 -10.30 8.10
CA ARG A 120 -1.35 -11.20 9.24
C ARG A 120 -1.34 -12.68 8.83
N GLY A 121 -2.25 -13.07 7.93
CA GLY A 121 -2.51 -14.48 7.62
C GLY A 121 -2.06 -14.94 6.23
N GLY A 122 -1.70 -14.03 5.33
CA GLY A 122 -1.36 -14.36 3.95
C GLY A 122 0.01 -15.03 3.77
N THR A 123 0.24 -15.56 2.59
CA THR A 123 1.57 -15.93 2.09
C THR A 123 2.47 -14.69 1.94
N ASN A 124 3.78 -14.84 1.82
CA ASN A 124 4.70 -13.71 1.63
C ASN A 124 4.29 -12.81 0.44
N SER A 125 3.91 -13.43 -0.67
CA SER A 125 3.46 -12.74 -1.89
C SER A 125 2.15 -11.99 -1.71
N GLU A 126 1.22 -12.51 -0.90
CA GLU A 126 -0.01 -11.82 -0.51
C GLU A 126 0.26 -10.68 0.46
N LYS A 127 1.10 -10.90 1.48
CA LYS A 127 1.51 -9.87 2.44
C LYS A 127 2.20 -8.69 1.74
N ALA A 128 3.10 -8.97 0.79
CA ALA A 128 3.77 -7.95 -0.02
C ALA A 128 2.77 -7.20 -0.92
N GLY A 129 1.81 -7.93 -1.51
CA GLY A 129 0.68 -7.37 -2.23
C GLY A 129 -0.19 -6.44 -1.39
N ALA A 130 -0.54 -6.86 -0.18
CA ALA A 130 -1.29 -6.06 0.77
C ALA A 130 -0.55 -4.79 1.17
N ALA A 131 0.77 -4.85 1.36
CA ALA A 131 1.59 -3.66 1.65
C ALA A 131 1.56 -2.64 0.51
N ARG A 132 1.59 -3.11 -0.74
CA ARG A 132 1.40 -2.24 -1.93
C ARG A 132 -0.01 -1.65 -1.99
N ALA A 133 -1.04 -2.43 -1.69
CA ALA A 133 -2.43 -1.98 -1.72
C ALA A 133 -2.76 -0.99 -0.58
N TRP A 134 -2.15 -1.18 0.60
CA TRP A 134 -2.35 -0.36 1.79
C TRP A 134 -2.05 1.13 1.56
N TYR A 135 -1.05 1.42 0.71
CA TYR A 135 -0.70 2.78 0.33
C TYR A 135 -1.90 3.55 -0.26
N TRP A 136 -2.61 2.93 -1.21
CA TRP A 136 -3.79 3.53 -1.85
C TRP A 136 -5.05 3.49 -0.97
N ALA A 137 -5.06 2.62 0.04
CA ALA A 137 -6.15 2.54 1.01
C ALA A 137 -6.11 3.65 2.07
N GLN A 138 -5.04 4.46 2.16
CA GLN A 138 -4.94 5.54 3.15
C GLN A 138 -5.85 6.74 2.83
N PRO A 139 -6.48 7.38 3.83
CA PRO A 139 -7.14 8.66 3.63
C PRO A 139 -6.11 9.75 3.32
N SER A 140 -6.40 10.59 2.32
CA SER A 140 -5.52 11.71 1.96
C SER A 140 -5.86 12.94 2.80
N LEU A 141 -4.85 13.53 3.44
CA LEU A 141 -4.98 14.84 4.06
C LEU A 141 -5.16 15.89 2.95
N ARG A 142 -6.20 16.71 3.09
CA ARG A 142 -6.54 17.78 2.15
C ARG A 142 -6.14 19.11 2.77
N TYR A 143 -5.62 20.03 1.97
CA TYR A 143 -5.14 21.34 2.42
C TYR A 143 -5.86 22.43 1.61
N ARG A 144 -6.20 23.58 2.22
CA ARG A 144 -6.93 24.64 1.52
C ARG A 144 -6.08 25.41 0.52
N GLY A 145 -4.76 25.32 0.64
CA GLY A 145 -3.81 25.97 -0.26
C GLY A 145 -2.37 25.70 0.15
N ALA A 146 -1.42 26.27 -0.60
CA ALA A 146 0.01 26.04 -0.41
C ALA A 146 0.52 26.44 0.98
N ALA A 147 -0.02 27.51 1.58
CA ALA A 147 0.36 27.95 2.92
C ALA A 147 -0.02 26.91 3.99
N ASP A 148 -1.25 26.39 3.94
CA ASP A 148 -1.73 25.33 4.84
C ASP A 148 -0.93 24.04 4.64
N PHE A 149 -0.58 23.70 3.39
CA PHE A 149 0.27 22.55 3.09
C PHE A 149 1.68 22.71 3.70
N ALA A 150 2.31 23.86 3.52
CA ALA A 150 3.63 24.16 4.09
C ALA A 150 3.60 24.11 5.62
N ALA A 151 2.53 24.63 6.24
CA ALA A 151 2.30 24.56 7.69
C ALA A 151 1.80 23.20 8.19
N ARG A 152 1.62 22.21 7.31
CA ARG A 152 1.01 20.89 7.60
C ARG A 152 -0.34 20.97 8.31
N LYS A 153 -1.13 21.99 7.98
CA LYS A 153 -2.47 22.23 8.53
C LYS A 153 -3.55 21.68 7.59
N ALA A 154 -3.91 20.41 7.77
CA ALA A 154 -4.98 19.79 7.00
C ALA A 154 -6.36 20.44 7.29
N THR A 155 -7.31 20.28 6.38
CA THR A 155 -8.71 20.64 6.64
C THR A 155 -9.25 19.80 7.80
N GLU A 156 -10.11 20.40 8.64
CA GLU A 156 -10.72 19.69 9.76
C GLU A 156 -11.41 18.40 9.34
N GLU A 157 -12.11 18.42 8.19
CA GLU A 157 -12.79 17.25 7.65
C GLU A 157 -11.79 16.11 7.30
N SER A 158 -10.74 16.40 6.53
CA SER A 158 -9.77 15.37 6.15
C SER A 158 -8.95 14.89 7.35
N GLN A 159 -8.69 15.77 8.33
CA GLN A 159 -8.05 15.38 9.58
C GLN A 159 -8.95 14.44 10.38
N ARG A 160 -10.26 14.72 10.50
CA ARG A 160 -11.21 13.82 11.17
C ARG A 160 -11.32 12.47 10.46
N GLU A 161 -11.39 12.44 9.13
CA GLU A 161 -11.36 11.20 8.35
C GLU A 161 -10.08 10.39 8.59
N TYR A 162 -8.94 11.09 8.66
CA TYR A 162 -7.67 10.49 9.00
C TYR A 162 -7.72 9.91 10.42
N ASP A 163 -7.99 10.73 11.44
CA ASP A 163 -8.01 10.32 12.85
C ASP A 163 -9.00 9.19 13.13
N ALA A 164 -10.14 9.17 12.43
CA ALA A 164 -11.16 8.13 12.54
C ALA A 164 -10.67 6.73 12.13
N LEU A 165 -9.49 6.58 11.53
CA LEU A 165 -8.89 5.29 11.14
C LEU A 165 -7.59 4.98 11.89
N GLU A 166 -7.29 5.70 12.98
CA GLU A 166 -6.06 5.53 13.76
C GLU A 166 -5.91 4.12 14.33
N ASP A 167 -7.01 3.49 14.76
CA ASP A 167 -7.02 2.11 15.26
C ASP A 167 -6.52 1.12 14.20
N LEU A 168 -6.94 1.26 12.94
CA LEU A 168 -6.48 0.38 11.85
C LEU A 168 -5.05 0.69 11.44
N ARG A 169 -4.64 1.95 11.42
CA ARG A 169 -3.22 2.31 11.19
C ARG A 169 -2.30 1.78 12.29
N MET A 170 -2.75 1.74 13.55
CA MET A 170 -1.99 1.13 14.64
C MET A 170 -1.88 -0.39 14.45
N ARG A 171 -2.99 -1.08 14.15
CA ARG A 171 -2.98 -2.53 13.87
C ARG A 171 -2.07 -2.89 12.70
N TRP A 172 -2.13 -2.09 11.62
CA TRP A 172 -1.25 -2.25 10.48
C TRP A 172 0.22 -2.05 10.85
N ARG A 173 0.55 -0.95 11.54
CA ARG A 173 1.93 -0.66 11.97
C ARG A 173 2.50 -1.77 12.84
N GLU A 174 1.73 -2.26 13.80
CA GLU A 174 2.15 -3.38 14.63
C GLU A 174 2.39 -4.65 13.81
N ALA A 175 1.42 -5.05 12.97
CA ALA A 175 1.55 -6.25 12.15
C ALA A 175 2.75 -6.15 11.20
N ALA A 176 2.91 -5.00 10.53
CA ALA A 176 4.01 -4.74 9.62
C ALA A 176 5.38 -4.76 10.33
N LEU A 177 5.47 -4.18 11.53
CA LEU A 177 6.71 -4.20 12.32
C LEU A 177 7.10 -5.63 12.70
N ARG A 178 6.13 -6.42 13.19
CA ARG A 178 6.34 -7.83 13.55
C ARG A 178 6.75 -8.66 12.33
N GLU A 179 6.06 -8.50 11.21
CA GLU A 179 6.40 -9.20 9.97
C GLU A 179 7.79 -8.81 9.44
N PHE A 180 8.15 -7.54 9.45
CA PHE A 180 9.48 -7.11 8.99
C PHE A 180 10.62 -7.77 9.78
N VAL A 181 10.45 -7.88 11.10
CA VAL A 181 11.46 -8.50 11.98
C VAL A 181 11.46 -10.02 11.85
N ALA A 182 10.29 -10.66 11.85
CA ALA A 182 10.17 -12.12 11.90
C ALA A 182 10.31 -12.82 10.54
N ASN A 183 10.09 -12.12 9.44
CA ASN A 183 10.06 -12.69 8.10
C ASN A 183 11.26 -12.20 7.27
N GLU A 184 12.01 -13.14 6.68
CA GLU A 184 13.22 -12.85 5.89
C GLU A 184 12.96 -12.65 4.40
N ASP A 185 11.71 -12.79 3.97
CA ASP A 185 11.33 -12.61 2.57
C ASP A 185 11.67 -11.22 2.03
N LEU A 186 12.45 -11.20 0.95
CA LEU A 186 12.99 -9.96 0.39
C LEU A 186 11.91 -9.05 -0.20
N ASP A 187 10.93 -9.60 -0.93
CA ASP A 187 9.87 -8.79 -1.56
C ASP A 187 9.00 -8.15 -0.48
N LEU A 188 8.65 -8.93 0.55
CA LEU A 188 7.87 -8.46 1.68
C LEU A 188 8.58 -7.34 2.44
N ARG A 189 9.85 -7.54 2.82
CA ARG A 189 10.63 -6.52 3.54
C ARG A 189 10.75 -5.22 2.75
N ARG A 190 10.98 -5.33 1.44
CA ARG A 190 11.04 -4.19 0.53
C ARG A 190 9.71 -3.43 0.42
N CYS A 191 8.58 -4.12 0.53
CA CYS A 191 7.25 -3.50 0.47
C CYS A 191 6.81 -2.90 1.80
N ILE A 192 7.16 -3.52 2.94
CA ILE A 192 6.77 -3.04 4.27
C ILE A 192 7.60 -1.82 4.68
N LEU A 193 8.93 -1.89 4.53
CA LEU A 193 9.86 -0.92 5.11
C LEU A 193 9.48 0.54 4.77
N PRO A 194 9.13 0.89 3.52
CA PRO A 194 8.81 2.28 3.17
C PRO A 194 7.64 2.89 3.94
N GLY A 195 6.70 2.08 4.38
CA GLY A 195 5.51 2.49 5.14
C GLY A 195 5.65 2.33 6.65
N LEU A 196 6.73 1.73 7.14
CA LEU A 196 6.96 1.48 8.55
C LEU A 196 7.47 2.75 9.26
N ASP A 197 6.85 3.14 10.37
CA ASP A 197 7.41 4.21 11.20
C ASP A 197 8.54 3.62 12.04
N LEU A 198 9.73 4.21 12.02
CA LEU A 198 10.89 3.73 12.76
C LEU A 198 11.24 4.63 13.96
N ASP A 199 10.34 5.56 14.32
CA ASP A 199 10.40 6.33 15.55
C ASP A 199 9.79 5.53 16.72
N PRO A 200 10.58 5.09 17.73
CA PRO A 200 10.08 4.32 18.87
C PRO A 200 9.00 5.04 19.69
N SER A 201 8.95 6.38 19.65
CA SER A 201 7.94 7.15 20.38
C SER A 201 6.52 6.96 19.82
N ARG A 202 6.41 6.47 18.58
CA ARG A 202 5.14 6.17 17.91
C ARG A 202 4.54 4.81 18.27
N TYR A 203 5.23 4.04 19.11
CA TYR A 203 4.81 2.70 19.50
C TYR A 203 4.63 2.57 21.03
N PRO A 204 3.71 1.69 21.47
CA PRO A 204 3.63 1.24 22.86
C PRO A 204 5.00 0.71 23.36
N PRO A 205 5.31 0.86 24.67
CA PRO A 205 6.60 0.44 25.24
C PRO A 205 7.03 -0.98 24.85
N GLU A 206 6.09 -1.92 24.83
CA GLU A 206 6.30 -3.33 24.50
C GLU A 206 6.75 -3.61 23.06
N LEU A 207 6.63 -2.63 22.15
CA LEU A 207 7.05 -2.73 20.75
C LEU A 207 8.33 -1.94 20.45
N ARG A 208 8.85 -1.15 21.39
CA ARG A 208 10.00 -0.25 21.13
C ARG A 208 11.28 -1.02 20.82
N ASP A 209 11.53 -2.12 21.51
CA ASP A 209 12.68 -2.99 21.23
C ASP A 209 12.59 -3.60 19.82
N LEU A 210 11.37 -3.87 19.35
CA LEU A 210 11.12 -4.38 18.01
C LEU A 210 11.42 -3.34 16.93
N VAL A 211 11.22 -2.05 17.22
CA VAL A 211 11.65 -0.95 16.34
C VAL A 211 13.18 -0.92 16.23
N SER A 212 13.89 -1.03 17.36
CA SER A 212 15.35 -1.10 17.36
C SER A 212 15.87 -2.33 16.58
N ALA A 213 15.22 -3.48 16.73
CA ALA A 213 15.53 -4.67 15.94
C ALA A 213 15.30 -4.46 14.44
N ALA A 214 14.17 -3.84 14.04
CA ALA A 214 13.88 -3.53 12.65
C ALA A 214 14.94 -2.59 12.03
N VAL A 215 15.35 -1.55 12.75
CA VAL A 215 16.44 -0.65 12.31
C VAL A 215 17.75 -1.40 12.13
N HIS A 216 18.11 -2.25 13.10
CA HIS A 216 19.33 -3.07 13.01
C HIS A 216 19.30 -3.99 11.79
N ILE A 217 18.23 -4.78 11.63
CA ILE A 217 18.02 -5.68 10.48
C ILE A 217 18.15 -4.94 9.17
N ALA A 218 17.52 -3.76 9.04
CA ALA A 218 17.55 -3.00 7.80
C ALA A 218 18.95 -2.46 7.49
N ARG A 219 19.68 -1.96 8.49
CA ARG A 219 21.05 -1.43 8.33
C ARG A 219 22.07 -2.51 7.95
N THR A 220 21.92 -3.71 8.49
CA THR A 220 22.83 -4.83 8.23
C THR A 220 22.34 -5.73 7.09
N HIS A 221 21.23 -5.39 6.44
CA HIS A 221 20.64 -6.23 5.39
C HIS A 221 21.59 -6.36 4.18
N PRO A 222 21.70 -7.52 3.52
CA PRO A 222 22.51 -7.66 2.30
C PRO A 222 21.96 -6.88 1.10
N ASP A 223 20.66 -6.60 1.08
CA ASP A 223 20.01 -5.81 0.04
C ASP A 223 20.28 -4.30 0.16
N GLU A 224 20.79 -3.68 -0.91
CA GLU A 224 21.13 -2.25 -0.94
C GLU A 224 19.91 -1.34 -0.79
N TYR A 225 18.77 -1.71 -1.42
CA TYR A 225 17.55 -0.92 -1.31
C TYR A 225 17.07 -0.80 0.14
N ILE A 226 17.05 -1.91 0.88
CA ILE A 226 16.66 -1.93 2.29
C ILE A 226 17.60 -1.05 3.13
N ARG A 227 18.93 -1.19 2.97
CA ARG A 227 19.92 -0.36 3.69
C ARG A 227 19.75 1.12 3.39
N HIS A 228 19.58 1.48 2.11
CA HIS A 228 19.40 2.86 1.73
C HIS A 228 18.07 3.42 2.26
N ARG A 229 16.98 2.62 2.21
CA ARG A 229 15.65 3.08 2.61
C ARG A 229 15.54 3.41 4.09
N VAL A 230 16.15 2.61 4.97
CA VAL A 230 16.09 2.86 6.43
C VAL A 230 16.69 4.21 6.82
N GLU A 231 17.76 4.66 6.15
CA GLU A 231 18.39 5.95 6.46
C GLU A 231 17.53 7.17 6.09
N HIS A 232 16.47 7.00 5.29
CA HIS A 232 15.48 8.07 5.04
C HIS A 232 14.39 8.16 6.12
N GLN A 233 14.37 7.22 7.07
CA GLN A 233 13.28 7.05 8.05
C GLN A 233 13.72 7.28 9.49
N VAL A 234 15.01 7.11 9.79
CA VAL A 234 15.61 7.26 11.13
C VAL A 234 16.19 8.66 11.36
#